data_AF-A0A3P1XS13-F1
#
_entry.id   AF-A0A3P1XS13-F1
#
_cell.length_a   1.000
_cell.length_b   1.000
_cell.length_c   1.000
_cell.angle_alpha   90.00
_cell.angle_beta   90.00
_cell.angle_gamma   90.00
#
_symmetry.space_group_name_H-M   'P 1'
#
loop_
_entity.id
_entity.type
_entity.pdbx_description
1 polymer ?
#
loop_
_entity_poly.entity_id
_entity_poly.type
_entity_poly.pdbx_seq_one_letter_code
_entity_poly.pdbx_strand_id
1 'polypeptide(L)'
;MIAVSDLVGVPQPVALRVLAYADGIAPGILTVEDQGLRDRAVAVLSGIAAEVAKRGSSAVAAQSVGNASVRYESVSGFFTAEDRLALQRIVAVAGHSGLDGLPRGIFPPSDLTRRLGRS
;
A
#
# COMPACT_ATOMS: atom_id res chain seq x y z
N MET A 1 14.12 1.83 4.53
CA MET A 1 13.34 0.58 4.65
C MET A 1 12.36 0.75 5.80
N ILE A 2 11.11 0.34 5.64
CA ILE A 2 10.10 0.32 6.70
C ILE A 2 10.17 -1.03 7.41
N ALA A 3 10.32 -1.02 8.73
CA ALA A 3 10.46 -2.18 9.59
C ALA A 3 9.42 -2.18 10.71
N VAL A 4 9.35 -3.30 11.45
CA VAL A 4 8.44 -3.44 12.61
C VAL A 4 8.69 -2.36 13.66
N SER A 5 9.95 -1.96 13.86
CA SER A 5 10.34 -0.92 14.82
C SER A 5 9.72 0.46 14.51
N ASP A 6 9.32 0.72 13.27
CA ASP A 6 8.66 1.97 12.87
C ASP A 6 7.19 2.01 13.30
N LEU A 7 6.59 0.85 13.62
CA LEU A 7 5.22 0.70 14.11
C LEU A 7 5.18 0.68 15.65
N VAL A 8 5.60 1.80 16.25
CA VAL A 8 5.74 1.92 17.71
C VAL A 8 4.41 1.65 18.43
N GLY A 9 4.45 0.82 19.48
CA GLY A 9 3.27 0.51 20.30
C GLY A 9 2.37 -0.60 19.75
N VAL A 10 2.73 -1.22 18.62
CA VAL A 10 2.00 -2.34 18.03
C VAL A 10 2.69 -3.66 18.38
N PRO A 11 1.96 -4.73 18.76
CA PRO A 11 2.54 -6.06 18.93
C PRO A 11 3.22 -6.54 17.64
N GLN A 12 4.45 -7.06 17.75
CA GLN A 12 5.24 -7.59 16.63
C GLN A 12 4.45 -8.49 15.65
N PRO A 13 3.63 -9.48 16.07
CA PRO A 13 2.88 -10.31 15.14
C PRO A 13 1.80 -9.53 14.36
N VAL A 14 1.23 -8.49 14.95
CA VAL A 14 0.27 -7.60 14.27
C VAL A 14 1.00 -6.74 13.24
N ALA A 15 2.13 -6.14 13.63
CA ALA A 15 2.97 -5.34 12.75
C ALA A 15 3.43 -6.13 11.53
N LEU A 16 3.97 -7.34 11.73
CA LEU A 16 4.41 -8.21 10.63
C LEU A 16 3.28 -8.53 9.64
N ARG A 17 2.07 -8.80 10.14
CA ARG A 17 0.92 -9.12 9.30
C ARG A 17 0.45 -7.92 8.48
N VAL A 18 0.46 -6.74 9.07
CA VAL A 18 0.14 -5.47 8.39
C VAL A 18 1.17 -5.17 7.31
N LEU A 19 2.47 -5.29 7.60
CA LEU A 19 3.54 -5.06 6.64
C LEU A 19 3.49 -6.05 5.47
N ALA A 20 3.29 -7.34 5.75
CA ALA A 20 3.17 -8.36 4.70
C ALA A 20 1.98 -8.11 3.77
N TYR A 21 0.85 -7.66 4.32
CA TYR A 21 -0.33 -7.35 3.51
C TYR A 21 -0.15 -6.05 2.71
N ALA A 22 0.49 -5.03 3.31
CA ALA A 22 0.81 -3.79 2.63
C ALA A 22 1.71 -4.01 1.40
N ASP A 23 2.73 -4.86 1.53
CA ASP A 23 3.62 -5.23 0.41
C ASP A 23 2.85 -5.96 -0.71
N GLY A 24 1.85 -6.77 -0.38
CA GLY A 24 0.97 -7.40 -1.36
C GLY A 24 0.09 -6.43 -2.15
N ILE A 25 -0.33 -5.30 -1.56
CA ILE A 25 -1.14 -4.28 -2.25
C ILE A 25 -0.28 -3.28 -3.03
N ALA A 26 0.86 -2.92 -2.46
CA ALA A 26 1.77 -1.91 -2.97
C ALA A 26 3.21 -2.45 -2.91
N PRO A 27 3.62 -3.27 -3.89
CA PRO A 27 4.96 -3.89 -3.90
C PRO A 27 6.06 -2.83 -3.83
N GLY A 28 7.00 -3.00 -2.90
CA GLY A 28 8.10 -2.03 -2.72
C GLY A 28 7.80 -0.88 -1.77
N ILE A 29 6.62 -0.87 -1.12
CA ILE A 29 6.31 0.09 -0.04
C ILE A 29 7.33 0.02 1.11
N LEU A 30 7.87 -1.18 1.38
CA LEU A 30 8.86 -1.40 2.43
C LEU A 30 10.24 -0.86 2.08
N THR A 31 10.54 -0.64 0.79
CA THR A 31 11.85 -0.23 0.28
C THR A 31 11.90 1.25 -0.12
N VAL A 32 10.87 2.04 0.21
CA VAL A 32 10.85 3.49 -0.10
C VAL A 32 12.03 4.22 0.55
N GLU A 33 12.85 4.85 -0.28
CA GLU A 33 14.07 5.56 0.13
C GLU A 33 13.80 7.00 0.54
N ASP A 34 12.90 7.68 -0.17
CA ASP A 34 12.50 9.06 0.15
C ASP A 34 11.89 9.14 1.55
N GLN A 35 12.47 10.01 2.39
CA GLN A 35 12.11 10.11 3.80
C GLN A 35 10.68 10.63 3.98
N GLY A 36 10.23 11.61 3.19
CA GLY A 36 8.89 12.17 3.32
C GLY A 36 7.80 11.18 2.90
N LEU A 37 8.05 10.40 1.85
CA LEU A 37 7.17 9.30 1.43
C LEU A 37 7.17 8.15 2.45
N ARG A 38 8.32 7.84 3.04
CA ARG A 38 8.44 6.85 4.11
C ARG A 38 7.62 7.26 5.33
N ASP A 39 7.75 8.50 5.80
CA ASP A 39 7.01 8.99 6.97
C ASP A 39 5.49 8.94 6.74
N ARG A 40 5.03 9.27 5.53
CA ARG A 40 3.62 9.13 5.14
C ARG A 40 3.16 7.66 5.15
N ALA A 41 3.96 6.75 4.61
CA ALA A 41 3.66 5.33 4.62
C ALA A 41 3.58 4.78 6.05
N VAL A 42 4.53 5.16 6.91
CA VAL A 42 4.55 4.78 8.34
C VAL A 42 3.32 5.33 9.06
N ALA A 43 2.88 6.57 8.78
CA ALA A 43 1.68 7.14 9.38
C ALA A 43 0.41 6.34 9.01
N VAL A 44 0.25 5.98 7.73
CA VAL A 44 -0.89 5.15 7.28
C VAL A 44 -0.84 3.77 7.93
N LEU A 45 0.32 3.10 7.89
CA LEU A 45 0.47 1.75 8.41
C LEU A 45 0.33 1.68 9.93
N SER A 46 0.78 2.71 10.66
CA SER A 46 0.63 2.77 12.12
C SER A 46 -0.82 3.00 12.54
N GLY A 47 -1.58 3.83 11.82
CA GLY A 47 -3.02 3.98 12.05
C GLY A 47 -3.77 2.65 11.86
N ILE A 48 -3.49 1.94 10.76
CA ILE A 48 -4.08 0.62 10.49
C ILE A 48 -3.68 -0.38 11.58
N ALA A 49 -2.40 -0.45 11.92
CA ALA A 49 -1.89 -1.39 12.90
C ALA A 49 -2.44 -1.15 14.31
N ALA A 50 -2.65 0.12 14.70
CA ALA A 50 -3.30 0.48 15.95
C ALA A 50 -4.78 0.06 15.96
N GLU A 51 -5.51 0.24 14.86
CA GLU A 51 -6.89 -0.23 14.74
C GLU A 51 -6.98 -1.76 14.79
N VAL A 52 -6.06 -2.47 14.12
CA VAL A 52 -5.96 -3.94 14.19
C VAL A 52 -5.67 -4.40 15.61
N ALA A 53 -4.74 -3.75 16.32
CA ALA A 53 -4.40 -4.10 17.69
C ALA A 53 -5.59 -3.85 18.66
N LYS A 54 -6.29 -2.73 18.48
CA LYS A 54 -7.46 -2.35 19.28
C LYS A 54 -8.62 -3.33 19.10
N ARG A 55 -8.97 -3.67 17.86
CA ARG A 55 -10.06 -4.63 17.55
C ARG A 55 -9.64 -6.08 17.78
N GLY A 56 -8.36 -6.40 17.57
CA GLY A 56 -7.77 -7.72 17.81
C GLY A 56 -7.77 -8.12 19.30
N SER A 57 -7.74 -7.15 20.22
CA SER A 57 -7.93 -7.41 21.67
C SER A 57 -9.36 -7.89 21.99
N SER A 58 -10.36 -7.50 21.20
CA SER A 58 -11.73 -8.06 21.29
C SER A 58 -11.91 -9.36 20.50
N ALA A 59 -10.87 -9.87 19.83
CA ALA A 59 -10.94 -11.08 19.00
C ALA A 59 -10.58 -12.37 19.75
N VAL A 60 -10.44 -12.32 21.09
CA VAL A 60 -10.28 -13.51 21.93
C VAL A 60 -11.61 -13.85 22.61
N ALA A 61 -12.11 -15.05 22.29
CA ALA A 61 -13.31 -15.73 22.82
C ALA A 61 -14.68 -15.38 22.18
N ALA A 62 -14.79 -15.50 20.85
CA ALA A 62 -16.09 -15.84 20.26
C ALA A 62 -16.36 -17.34 20.46
N GLN A 63 -16.91 -17.70 21.62
CA GLN A 63 -17.59 -18.98 21.80
C GLN A 63 -18.95 -18.89 21.08
N SER A 64 -19.20 -19.79 20.14
CA SER A 64 -20.48 -19.87 19.41
C SER A 64 -21.63 -20.19 20.38
N VAL A 65 -22.60 -19.29 20.52
CA VAL A 65 -23.88 -19.53 21.20
C VAL A 65 -25.00 -19.34 20.17
N GLY A 66 -25.39 -20.42 19.49
CA GLY A 66 -26.53 -20.44 18.57
C GLY A 66 -26.27 -19.90 17.15
N ASN A 67 -27.35 -19.53 16.45
CA ASN A 67 -27.42 -19.26 15.00
C ASN A 67 -26.79 -17.91 14.56
N ALA A 68 -25.86 -17.36 15.33
CA ALA A 68 -25.15 -16.12 15.04
C ALA A 68 -23.71 -16.44 14.59
N SER A 69 -23.44 -16.24 13.29
CA SER A 69 -22.10 -16.45 12.71
C SER A 69 -21.27 -15.16 12.80
N VAL A 70 -20.13 -15.23 13.49
CA VAL A 70 -19.15 -14.14 13.55
C VAL A 70 -18.10 -14.37 12.47
N ARG A 71 -17.92 -13.39 11.57
CA ARG A 71 -16.87 -13.45 10.54
C ARG A 71 -15.53 -13.06 11.14
N TYR A 72 -14.53 -13.91 10.93
CA TYR A 72 -13.13 -13.60 11.17
C TYR A 72 -12.70 -12.49 10.20
N GLU A 73 -12.51 -11.25 10.68
CA GLU A 73 -11.94 -10.19 9.86
C GLU A 73 -10.48 -10.52 9.52
N SER A 74 -10.26 -10.88 8.25
CA SER A 74 -8.92 -10.89 7.67
C SER A 74 -8.33 -9.47 7.72
N VAL A 75 -7.01 -9.36 7.88
CA VAL A 75 -6.31 -8.06 7.93
C VAL A 75 -6.68 -7.14 6.76
N SER A 76 -7.06 -7.70 5.61
CA SER A 76 -7.63 -6.99 4.47
C SER A 76 -8.80 -6.07 4.78
N GLY A 77 -9.63 -6.40 5.77
CA GLY A 77 -10.81 -5.62 6.17
C GLY A 77 -10.45 -4.29 6.84
N PHE A 78 -9.25 -4.18 7.40
CA PHE A 78 -8.75 -2.97 8.05
C PHE A 78 -8.15 -1.96 7.05
N PHE A 79 -7.87 -2.38 5.82
CA PHE A 79 -7.36 -1.51 4.76
C PHE A 79 -8.54 -0.96 3.96
N THR A 80 -8.84 0.32 4.14
CA THR A 80 -9.87 1.00 3.35
C THR A 80 -9.44 1.15 1.89
N ALA A 81 -10.38 1.50 1.00
CA ALA A 81 -10.05 1.80 -0.39
C ALA A 81 -9.08 2.99 -0.50
N GLU A 82 -9.24 3.98 0.38
CA GLU A 82 -8.37 5.16 0.44
C GLU A 82 -6.96 4.80 0.88
N ASP A 83 -6.80 3.95 1.89
CA ASP A 83 -5.48 3.48 2.34
C ASP A 83 -4.74 2.76 1.22
N ARG A 84 -5.43 1.87 0.50
CA ARG A 84 -4.85 1.13 -0.63
C ARG A 84 -4.37 2.08 -1.73
N LEU A 85 -5.20 3.05 -2.10
CA LEU A 85 -4.84 4.06 -3.09
C LEU A 85 -3.69 4.95 -2.61
N ALA A 86 -3.65 5.32 -1.34
CA ALA A 86 -2.57 6.11 -0.76
C ALA A 86 -1.23 5.36 -0.83
N LEU A 87 -1.19 4.09 -0.42
CA LEU A 87 0.02 3.26 -0.48
C LEU A 87 0.49 3.05 -1.92
N GLN A 88 -0.43 2.77 -2.85
CA GLN A 88 -0.11 2.62 -4.28
C GLN A 88 0.45 3.92 -4.87
N ARG A 89 -0.11 5.08 -4.51
CA ARG A 89 0.40 6.39 -4.94
C ARG A 89 1.79 6.66 -4.38
N ILE A 90 2.06 6.30 -3.13
CA ILE A 90 3.40 6.45 -2.53
C ILE A 90 4.43 5.65 -3.31
N VAL A 91 4.14 4.37 -3.62
CA VAL A 91 5.03 3.53 -4.43
C VAL A 91 5.18 4.08 -5.84
N ALA A 92 4.09 4.54 -6.46
CA ALA A 92 4.16 5.15 -7.77
C ALA A 92 5.11 6.37 -7.76
N VAL A 93 4.94 7.32 -6.83
CA VAL A 93 5.81 8.50 -6.73
C VAL A 93 7.26 8.09 -6.45
N ALA A 94 7.50 7.13 -5.55
CA ALA A 94 8.84 6.62 -5.27
C ALA A 94 9.51 6.03 -6.53
N GLY A 95 8.75 5.26 -7.33
CA GLY A 95 9.22 4.72 -8.60
C GLY A 95 9.50 5.79 -9.66
N HIS A 96 8.79 6.92 -9.63
CA HIS A 96 9.04 8.07 -10.53
C HIS A 96 10.23 8.92 -10.09
N SER A 97 10.56 8.93 -8.80
CA SER A 97 11.73 9.66 -8.28
C SER A 97 13.07 9.09 -8.78
N GLY A 98 13.09 7.83 -9.22
CA GLY A 98 14.22 7.21 -9.91
C GLY A 98 14.27 7.44 -11.43
N LEU A 99 13.29 8.16 -12.01
CA LEU A 99 13.18 8.38 -13.47
C LEU A 99 13.79 9.71 -13.94
N ASP A 100 14.59 10.40 -13.12
CA ASP A 100 15.36 11.59 -13.53
C ASP A 100 16.43 11.31 -14.62
N GLY A 101 16.46 10.10 -15.18
CA GLY A 101 17.34 9.71 -16.28
C GLY A 101 16.74 8.77 -17.33
N LEU A 102 15.44 8.47 -17.34
CA LEU A 102 14.90 7.68 -18.46
C LEU A 102 14.77 8.54 -19.72
N PRO A 103 15.21 8.06 -20.89
CA PRO A 103 15.00 8.76 -22.14
C PRO A 103 13.49 8.91 -22.34
N ARG A 104 13.00 10.15 -22.27
CA ARG A 104 11.67 10.49 -22.76
C ARG A 104 11.65 10.13 -24.23
N GLY A 105 11.07 8.98 -24.58
CA GLY A 105 10.84 8.59 -25.95
C GLY A 105 10.05 9.70 -26.63
N ILE A 106 10.70 10.42 -27.53
CA ILE A 106 10.04 11.39 -28.40
C ILE A 106 9.15 10.55 -29.31
N PHE A 107 7.83 10.64 -29.11
CA PHE A 107 6.89 10.11 -30.08
C PHE A 107 7.11 10.89 -31.38
N PRO A 108 7.33 10.21 -32.53
CA PRO A 108 7.60 10.93 -33.78
C PRO A 108 6.45 11.90 -34.06
N PRO A 109 6.74 13.15 -34.48
CA PRO A 109 5.70 14.09 -34.84
C PRO A 109 4.85 13.43 -35.92
N SER A 110 3.54 13.49 -35.73
CA SER A 110 2.51 12.98 -36.62
C SER A 110 2.56 13.73 -37.95
N ASP A 111 3.50 13.35 -38.82
CA ASP A 111 3.63 13.84 -40.20
C ASP A 111 3.57 12.68 -41.22
N LEU A 112 2.88 11.59 -40.84
CA LEU A 112 2.64 10.44 -41.73
C LEU A 112 1.36 10.56 -42.57
N THR A 113 0.61 11.65 -42.47
CA THR A 113 -0.66 11.80 -43.22
C THR A 113 -0.53 12.59 -44.52
N ARG A 114 0.67 13.03 -44.93
CA ARG A 114 0.86 13.82 -46.15
C ARG A 114 1.52 13.00 -47.25
N ARG A 115 0.71 12.56 -48.22
CA ARG A 115 1.08 12.10 -49.59
C ARG A 115 1.07 10.59 -49.90
N LEU A 116 0.07 9.85 -49.39
CA LEU A 116 -0.57 8.81 -50.20
C LEU A 116 -1.81 9.39 -50.88
N GLY A 117 -1.57 10.32 -51.80
CA GLY A 117 -2.57 10.88 -52.71
C GLY A 117 -2.03 10.76 -54.12
N ARG A 118 -2.00 9.53 -54.63
CA ARG A 118 -1.96 9.25 -56.08
C ARG A 118 -3.37 9.41 -56.61
N SER A 119 -3.59 10.41 -57.46
CA SER A 119 -4.28 10.26 -58.75
C SER A 119 -4.01 11.49 -59.60
#